data_AF-A0A8T6V330-F1
#
_entry.id   AF-A0A8T6V330-F1
#
_cell.length_a   1.000
_cell.length_b   1.000
_cell.length_c   1.000
_cell.angle_alpha   90.00
_cell.angle_beta   90.00
_cell.angle_gamma   90.00
#
_symmetry.space_group_name_H-M   'P 1'
#
loop_
_entity.id
_entity.type
_entity.pdbx_description
1 polymer ?
#
loop_
_entity_poly.entity_id
_entity_poly.type
_entity_poly.pdbx_seq_one_letter_code
_entity_poly.pdbx_strand_id
1 'polypeptide(L)'
;PFNFNCTFTPVNYGLGLSEAELKEQNKNLSDKAIKIAKKGDYDLFIVVFTALDKLQHFHWGETEFLVEWYQRIDKILGELIRYEEERDGKLLVVSDHGFCDFDEADVQTLPKRTSSGRDLKGDHSREAIYIQKNVQKEPASIPGIANVILNEFRGEKSA
;
A
#
# COMPACT_ATOMS: atom_id res chain seq x y z
N PRO A 1 8.46 1.94 -10.01
CA PRO A 1 8.53 2.39 -8.60
C PRO A 1 9.72 3.31 -8.44
N PHE A 2 9.53 4.41 -7.73
CA PHE A 2 10.63 5.29 -7.32
C PHE A 2 11.23 4.72 -6.04
N ASN A 3 12.55 4.55 -6.01
CA ASN A 3 13.27 4.17 -4.80
C ASN A 3 14.18 5.32 -4.42
N PHE A 4 14.01 5.81 -3.20
CA PHE A 4 14.85 6.85 -2.62
C PHE A 4 15.69 6.22 -1.52
N ASN A 5 16.99 6.56 -1.46
CA ASN A 5 17.94 6.10 -0.45
C ASN A 5 18.03 4.57 -0.26
N CYS A 6 17.56 3.79 -1.23
CA CYS A 6 17.72 2.34 -1.26
C CYS A 6 17.74 1.81 -2.69
N THR A 7 18.40 0.67 -2.87
CA THR A 7 18.33 -0.13 -4.10
C THR A 7 17.23 -1.18 -3.99
N PHE A 8 16.22 -1.10 -4.86
CA PHE A 8 15.19 -2.11 -5.03
C PHE A 8 14.83 -2.18 -6.52
N THR A 9 14.74 -3.39 -7.07
CA THR A 9 14.34 -3.60 -8.46
C THR A 9 13.01 -4.34 -8.45
N PRO A 10 11.92 -3.76 -8.98
CA PRO A 10 10.65 -4.47 -9.08
C PRO A 10 10.77 -5.64 -10.06
N VAL A 11 9.96 -6.67 -9.85
CA VAL A 11 9.87 -7.82 -10.78
C VAL A 11 9.30 -7.36 -12.12
N ASN A 12 8.26 -6.50 -12.09
CA ASN A 12 7.71 -5.87 -13.29
C ASN A 12 7.11 -4.48 -12.96
N TYR A 13 7.07 -3.61 -13.96
CA TYR A 13 6.49 -2.27 -13.87
C TYR A 13 5.02 -2.21 -14.29
N GLY A 14 4.47 -3.26 -14.93
CA GLY A 14 3.12 -3.30 -15.47
C GLY A 14 2.04 -3.89 -14.54
N LEU A 15 0.79 -3.78 -15.00
CA LEU A 15 -0.39 -4.45 -14.45
C LEU A 15 -0.42 -5.95 -14.75
N GLY A 16 0.19 -6.37 -15.86
CA GLY A 16 0.21 -7.74 -16.34
C GLY A 16 1.18 -8.66 -15.59
N LEU A 17 1.19 -8.62 -14.26
CA LEU A 17 1.91 -9.58 -13.45
C LEU A 17 1.09 -10.87 -13.33
N SER A 18 1.75 -12.01 -13.51
CA SER A 18 1.23 -13.30 -13.06
C SER A 18 1.18 -13.35 -11.52
N GLU A 19 0.39 -14.27 -10.97
CA GLU A 19 0.33 -14.49 -9.53
C GLU A 19 1.72 -14.83 -8.95
N ALA A 20 2.54 -15.57 -9.69
CA ALA A 20 3.90 -15.91 -9.29
C ALA A 20 4.79 -14.66 -9.19
N GLU A 21 4.74 -13.77 -10.19
CA GLU A 21 5.51 -12.53 -10.15
C GLU A 21 4.99 -11.56 -9.08
N LEU A 22 3.67 -11.55 -8.80
CA LEU A 22 3.12 -10.79 -7.67
C LEU A 22 3.61 -11.33 -6.32
N LYS A 23 3.67 -12.65 -6.15
CA LYS A 23 4.21 -13.29 -4.94
C LYS A 23 5.69 -12.94 -4.76
N GLU A 24 6.46 -13.02 -5.83
CA GLU A 24 7.88 -12.67 -5.81
C GLU A 24 8.09 -11.19 -5.51
N GLN A 25 7.35 -10.30 -6.18
CA GLN A 25 7.45 -8.85 -5.95
C GLN A 25 7.07 -8.49 -4.52
N ASN A 26 5.97 -9.04 -4.01
CA ASN A 26 5.53 -8.81 -2.64
C ASN A 26 6.59 -9.29 -1.65
N LYS A 27 7.15 -10.49 -1.85
CA LYS A 27 8.22 -11.02 -1.01
C LYS A 27 9.46 -10.13 -1.03
N ASN A 28 9.95 -9.77 -2.22
CA ASN A 28 11.16 -8.96 -2.37
C ASN A 28 11.00 -7.57 -1.74
N LEU A 29 9.82 -6.97 -1.89
CA LEU A 29 9.49 -5.69 -1.27
C LEU A 29 9.44 -5.80 0.25
N SER A 30 8.75 -6.81 0.78
CA SER A 30 8.65 -7.05 2.23
C SER A 30 10.01 -7.30 2.86
N ASP A 31 10.82 -8.18 2.28
CA ASP A 31 12.17 -8.49 2.79
C ASP A 31 13.04 -7.22 2.85
N LYS A 32 12.94 -6.36 1.82
CA LYS A 32 13.65 -5.08 1.79
C LYS A 32 13.12 -4.10 2.84
N ALA A 33 11.79 -3.98 2.95
CA ALA A 33 11.13 -3.09 3.90
C ALA A 33 11.48 -3.47 5.35
N ILE A 34 11.38 -4.75 5.70
CA ILE A 34 11.75 -5.29 7.01
C ILE A 34 13.23 -5.03 7.31
N LYS A 35 14.12 -5.24 6.32
CA LYS A 35 15.55 -4.96 6.50
C LYS A 35 15.84 -3.48 6.77
N ILE A 36 15.08 -2.55 6.17
CA ILE A 36 15.22 -1.11 6.42
C ILE A 36 14.63 -0.75 7.79
N ALA A 37 13.39 -1.18 8.07
CA ALA A 37 12.72 -0.96 9.35
C ALA A 37 13.57 -1.42 10.54
N LYS A 38 14.11 -2.64 10.47
CA LYS A 38 14.99 -3.22 11.50
C LYS A 38 16.28 -2.44 11.74
N LYS A 39 16.84 -1.80 10.71
CA LYS A 39 18.04 -0.95 10.88
C LYS A 39 17.71 0.35 11.60
N GLY A 40 16.54 0.89 11.33
CA GLY A 40 16.05 2.13 11.94
C GLY A 40 16.77 3.42 11.51
N ASP A 41 17.67 3.36 10.54
CA ASP A 41 18.44 4.53 10.10
C ASP A 41 17.65 5.37 9.08
N TYR A 42 16.58 6.02 9.56
CA TYR A 42 15.70 6.89 8.77
C TYR A 42 14.94 7.87 9.69
N ASP A 43 14.70 9.08 9.20
CA ASP A 43 13.71 9.98 9.79
C ASP A 43 12.30 9.77 9.18
N LEU A 44 12.24 9.40 7.90
CA LEU A 44 11.02 9.06 7.17
C LEU A 44 11.23 7.76 6.40
N PHE A 45 10.34 6.79 6.61
CA PHE A 45 10.30 5.55 5.86
C PHE A 45 8.91 5.32 5.26
N ILE A 46 8.86 5.14 3.95
CA ILE A 46 7.63 4.88 3.20
C ILE A 46 7.81 3.62 2.37
N VAL A 47 6.85 2.71 2.49
CA VAL A 47 6.74 1.50 1.66
C VAL A 47 5.32 1.41 1.12
N VAL A 48 5.17 1.06 -0.17
CA VAL A 48 3.87 0.98 -0.86
C VAL A 48 3.68 -0.42 -1.43
N PHE A 49 2.63 -1.11 -0.99
CA PHE A 49 2.26 -2.44 -1.48
C PHE A 49 1.18 -2.32 -2.55
N THR A 50 1.48 -2.75 -3.77
CA THR A 50 0.54 -2.67 -4.91
C THR A 50 -0.10 -4.02 -5.25
N ALA A 51 0.13 -5.07 -4.45
CA ALA A 51 -0.30 -6.42 -4.80
C ALA A 51 -1.83 -6.54 -4.75
N LEU A 52 -2.46 -6.04 -3.68
CA LEU A 52 -3.92 -6.12 -3.49
C LEU A 52 -4.68 -5.33 -4.56
N ASP A 53 -4.19 -4.17 -4.95
CA ASP A 53 -4.73 -3.39 -6.06
C ASP A 53 -4.80 -4.21 -7.37
N LYS A 54 -3.64 -4.73 -7.80
CA LYS A 54 -3.54 -5.53 -9.03
C LYS A 54 -4.37 -6.80 -8.98
N LEU A 55 -4.43 -7.48 -7.84
CA LEU A 55 -5.18 -8.72 -7.68
C LEU A 55 -6.68 -8.47 -7.72
N GLN A 56 -7.17 -7.43 -7.04
CA GLN A 56 -8.59 -7.14 -6.99
C GLN A 56 -9.14 -6.77 -8.36
N HIS A 57 -8.38 -6.11 -9.23
CA HIS A 57 -8.83 -5.91 -10.62
C HIS A 57 -9.22 -7.21 -11.35
N PHE A 58 -8.53 -8.34 -11.10
CA PHE A 58 -8.78 -9.61 -11.81
C PHE A 58 -9.55 -10.65 -10.99
N HIS A 59 -9.48 -10.57 -9.67
CA HIS A 59 -9.99 -11.58 -8.73
C HIS A 59 -11.08 -11.00 -7.80
N TRP A 60 -11.65 -9.84 -8.12
CA TRP A 60 -12.80 -9.33 -7.38
C TRP A 60 -13.93 -10.36 -7.32
N GLY A 61 -14.55 -10.48 -6.15
CA GLY A 61 -15.54 -11.51 -5.83
C GLY A 61 -14.94 -12.89 -5.47
N GLU A 62 -13.65 -13.13 -5.66
CA GLU A 62 -12.98 -14.36 -5.21
C GLU A 62 -12.48 -14.22 -3.76
N THR A 63 -13.44 -14.15 -2.83
CA THR A 63 -13.20 -13.77 -1.43
C THR A 63 -12.11 -14.59 -0.74
N GLU A 64 -12.12 -15.92 -0.88
CA GLU A 64 -11.13 -16.79 -0.22
C GLU A 64 -9.70 -16.47 -0.68
N PHE A 65 -9.52 -16.28 -1.99
CA PHE A 65 -8.24 -15.93 -2.59
C PHE A 65 -7.78 -14.54 -2.13
N LEU A 66 -8.66 -13.53 -2.16
CA LEU A 66 -8.32 -12.18 -1.72
C LEU A 66 -7.98 -12.14 -0.22
N VAL A 67 -8.75 -12.82 0.62
CA VAL A 67 -8.50 -12.90 2.07
C VAL A 67 -7.12 -13.49 2.36
N GLU A 68 -6.69 -14.52 1.64
CA GLU A 68 -5.33 -15.08 1.78
C GLU A 68 -4.24 -14.01 1.53
N TRP A 69 -4.46 -13.15 0.53
CA TRP A 69 -3.54 -12.05 0.23
C TRP A 69 -3.58 -10.93 1.28
N TYR A 70 -4.77 -10.58 1.77
CA TYR A 70 -4.90 -9.64 2.89
C TYR A 70 -4.15 -10.16 4.13
N GLN A 71 -4.30 -11.45 4.47
CA GLN A 71 -3.57 -12.07 5.60
C GLN A 71 -2.05 -12.06 5.41
N ARG A 72 -1.56 -12.16 4.17
CA ARG A 72 -0.12 -12.02 3.88
C ARG A 72 0.37 -10.62 4.16
N ILE A 73 -0.35 -9.61 3.67
CA ILE A 73 -0.01 -8.19 3.89
C ILE A 73 -0.11 -7.85 5.38
N ASP A 74 -1.15 -8.31 6.07
CA ASP A 74 -1.36 -8.09 7.50
C ASP A 74 -0.17 -8.59 8.34
N LYS A 75 0.35 -9.80 8.06
CA LYS A 75 1.55 -10.32 8.73
C LYS A 75 2.77 -9.40 8.55
N ILE A 76 2.96 -8.90 7.33
CA ILE A 76 4.07 -7.98 7.01
C ILE A 76 3.89 -6.65 7.75
N LEU A 77 2.67 -6.10 7.74
CA LEU A 77 2.34 -4.88 8.47
C LEU A 77 2.60 -5.06 9.97
N GLY A 78 2.20 -6.20 10.56
CA GLY A 78 2.48 -6.50 11.97
C GLY A 78 3.97 -6.50 12.32
N GLU A 79 4.84 -6.96 11.43
CA GLU A 79 6.30 -6.86 11.63
C GLU A 79 6.81 -5.43 11.52
N LEU A 80 6.40 -4.68 10.49
CA LEU A 80 6.81 -3.29 10.29
C LEU A 80 6.35 -2.39 11.44
N ILE A 81 5.10 -2.57 11.89
CA ILE A 81 4.52 -1.86 13.02
C ILE A 81 5.35 -2.13 14.28
N ARG A 82 5.66 -3.41 14.58
CA ARG A 82 6.45 -3.76 15.76
C ARG A 82 7.79 -3.02 15.81
N TYR A 83 8.52 -2.95 14.68
CA TYR A 83 9.80 -2.24 14.63
C TYR A 83 9.65 -0.74 14.89
N GLU A 84 8.56 -0.13 14.45
CA GLU A 84 8.30 1.29 14.72
C GLU A 84 7.86 1.51 16.18
N GLU A 85 7.05 0.60 16.73
CA GLU A 85 6.62 0.65 18.13
C GLU A 85 7.77 0.48 19.12
N GLU A 86 8.73 -0.41 18.85
CA GLU A 86 9.94 -0.61 19.66
C GLU A 86 10.80 0.66 19.78
N ARG A 87 10.59 1.64 18.89
CA ARG A 87 11.33 2.90 18.81
C ARG A 87 10.50 4.11 19.26
N ASP A 88 9.29 3.88 19.76
CA ASP A 88 8.28 4.92 20.06
C ASP A 88 8.04 5.86 18.87
N GLY A 89 8.01 5.27 17.69
CA GLY A 89 7.91 5.98 16.41
C GLY A 89 6.50 6.46 16.06
N LYS A 90 6.39 7.12 14.91
CA LYS A 90 5.12 7.62 14.36
C LYS A 90 4.73 6.79 13.15
N LEU A 91 3.48 6.34 13.11
CA LEU A 91 3.01 5.41 12.08
C LEU A 91 1.78 5.97 11.38
N LEU A 92 1.79 5.84 10.06
CA LEU A 92 0.63 5.99 9.18
C LEU A 92 0.49 4.73 8.33
N VAL A 93 -0.70 4.12 8.30
CA VAL A 93 -1.07 3.07 7.36
C VAL A 93 -2.25 3.57 6.54
N VAL A 94 -2.08 3.61 5.22
CA VAL A 94 -3.02 4.28 4.32
C VAL A 94 -3.28 3.41 3.10
N SER A 95 -4.54 3.36 2.68
CA SER A 95 -4.96 3.01 1.33
C SER A 95 -5.52 4.26 0.67
N ASP A 96 -5.11 4.55 -0.56
CA ASP A 96 -5.59 5.72 -1.31
C ASP A 96 -7.01 5.55 -1.86
N HIS A 97 -7.44 4.30 -2.04
CA HIS A 97 -8.80 3.92 -2.44
C HIS A 97 -9.18 2.53 -1.93
N GLY A 98 -10.42 2.13 -2.22
CA GLY A 98 -10.97 0.79 -2.00
C GLY A 98 -11.31 0.12 -3.33
N PHE A 99 -12.13 -0.93 -3.28
CA PHE A 99 -12.60 -1.65 -4.46
C PHE A 99 -14.11 -1.90 -4.41
N CYS A 100 -14.71 -2.00 -5.60
CA CYS A 100 -16.10 -2.36 -5.85
C CYS A 100 -16.21 -3.17 -7.15
N ASP A 101 -17.41 -3.63 -7.50
CA ASP A 101 -17.65 -4.27 -8.78
C ASP A 101 -17.28 -3.32 -9.93
N PHE A 102 -16.69 -3.85 -11.00
CA PHE A 102 -16.23 -3.04 -12.13
C PHE A 102 -17.34 -2.13 -12.72
N ASP A 103 -18.57 -2.63 -12.77
CA ASP A 103 -19.71 -1.90 -13.32
C ASP A 103 -20.31 -0.87 -12.31
N GLU A 104 -19.86 -0.88 -11.04
CA GLU A 104 -20.27 0.05 -9.98
C GLU A 104 -19.25 1.18 -9.74
N ALA A 105 -18.03 1.06 -10.26
CA ALA A 105 -16.99 2.04 -10.04
C ALA A 105 -17.33 3.40 -10.67
N ASP A 106 -17.11 4.46 -9.89
CA ASP A 106 -17.33 5.85 -10.35
C ASP A 106 -16.51 6.20 -11.59
N VAL A 107 -15.31 5.62 -11.68
CA VAL A 107 -14.38 5.80 -12.79
C VAL A 107 -13.80 4.43 -13.11
N GLN A 108 -14.02 4.00 -14.36
CA GLN A 108 -13.37 2.81 -14.89
C GLN A 108 -11.95 3.17 -15.31
N THR A 109 -10.99 2.80 -14.45
CA THR A 109 -9.58 3.20 -14.59
C THR A 109 -8.90 2.51 -15.76
N LEU A 110 -9.41 1.34 -16.14
CA LEU A 110 -8.88 0.49 -17.20
C LEU A 110 -10.02 -0.06 -18.07
N PRO A 111 -9.76 -0.37 -19.35
CA PRO A 111 -10.73 -1.06 -20.18
C PRO A 111 -11.13 -2.41 -19.57
N LYS A 112 -12.43 -2.74 -19.60
CA LYS A 112 -12.97 -4.00 -19.07
C LYS A 112 -12.20 -5.23 -19.55
N ARG A 113 -11.68 -5.20 -20.78
CA ARG A 113 -10.85 -6.26 -21.34
C ARG A 113 -9.43 -5.76 -21.62
N THR A 114 -8.44 -6.46 -21.08
CA THR A 114 -7.03 -6.15 -21.30
C THR A 114 -6.57 -6.53 -22.71
N SER A 115 -5.41 -6.00 -23.13
CA SER A 115 -4.76 -6.39 -24.40
C SER A 115 -4.41 -7.88 -24.48
N SER A 116 -4.25 -8.55 -23.32
CA SER A 116 -4.06 -10.00 -23.24
C SER A 116 -5.37 -10.79 -23.26
N GLY A 117 -6.52 -10.12 -23.41
CA GLY A 117 -7.84 -10.74 -23.53
C GLY A 117 -8.50 -11.17 -22.21
N ARG A 118 -7.95 -10.79 -21.04
CA ARG A 118 -8.55 -11.04 -19.72
C ARG A 118 -9.50 -9.91 -19.32
N ASP A 119 -10.58 -10.26 -18.64
CA ASP A 119 -11.55 -9.28 -18.16
C ASP A 119 -11.22 -8.83 -16.73
N LEU A 120 -11.44 -7.54 -16.46
CA LEU A 120 -11.43 -6.97 -15.11
C LEU A 120 -12.78 -7.22 -14.44
N LYS A 121 -12.72 -7.59 -13.16
CA LYS A 121 -13.89 -7.89 -12.32
C LYS A 121 -14.20 -6.78 -11.32
N GLY A 122 -13.16 -6.12 -10.81
CA GLY A 122 -13.29 -5.02 -9.84
C GLY A 122 -12.55 -3.77 -10.29
N ASP A 123 -12.98 -2.64 -9.76
CA ASP A 123 -12.33 -1.34 -9.95
C ASP A 123 -12.55 -0.45 -8.71
N HIS A 124 -12.01 0.76 -8.74
CA HIS A 124 -11.78 1.55 -7.55
C HIS A 124 -13.09 2.07 -6.93
N SER A 125 -13.23 1.90 -5.62
CA SER A 125 -14.21 2.63 -4.81
C SER A 125 -13.52 3.80 -4.10
N ARG A 126 -14.30 4.81 -3.67
CA ARG A 126 -13.76 5.94 -2.89
C ARG A 126 -13.41 5.60 -1.44
N GLU A 127 -13.67 4.37 -1.02
CA GLU A 127 -13.47 3.93 0.36
C GLU A 127 -12.00 3.71 0.66
N ALA A 128 -11.35 4.72 1.22
CA ALA A 128 -9.96 4.66 1.65
C ALA A 128 -9.84 4.14 3.09
N ILE A 129 -8.65 3.65 3.44
CA ILE A 129 -8.29 3.30 4.83
C ILE A 129 -7.24 4.30 5.32
N TYR A 130 -7.42 4.79 6.54
CA TYR A 130 -6.43 5.59 7.24
C TYR A 130 -6.33 5.13 8.69
N ILE A 131 -5.13 4.74 9.10
CA ILE A 131 -4.80 4.34 10.47
C ILE A 131 -3.56 5.12 10.88
N GLN A 132 -3.57 5.70 12.07
CA GLN A 132 -2.43 6.43 12.62
C GLN A 132 -2.08 6.00 14.03
N LYS A 133 -0.80 6.14 14.40
CA LYS A 133 -0.32 5.98 15.76
C LYS A 133 0.74 7.04 16.05
N ASN A 134 0.66 7.68 17.22
CA ASN A 134 1.59 8.71 17.69
C ASN A 134 1.72 9.95 16.77
N VAL A 135 0.74 10.16 15.88
CA VAL A 135 0.63 11.33 15.00
C VAL A 135 -0.42 12.28 15.58
N GLN A 136 -0.15 13.58 15.58
CA GLN A 136 -1.00 14.55 16.29
C GLN A 136 -2.26 14.93 15.52
N LYS A 137 -2.19 14.94 14.19
CA LYS A 137 -3.26 15.45 13.33
C LYS A 137 -3.63 14.42 12.27
N GLU A 138 -4.94 14.22 12.13
CA GLU A 138 -5.49 13.49 10.99
C GLU A 138 -5.48 14.39 9.74
N PRO A 139 -5.29 13.81 8.55
CA PRO A 139 -5.34 14.55 7.31
C PRO A 139 -6.80 14.87 6.95
N ALA A 140 -7.05 16.07 6.44
CA ALA A 140 -8.38 16.45 5.93
C ALA A 140 -8.79 15.68 4.65
N SER A 141 -7.84 15.03 3.98
CA SER A 141 -8.03 14.22 2.77
C SER A 141 -6.77 13.39 2.50
N ILE A 142 -6.84 12.38 1.62
CA ILE A 142 -5.67 11.57 1.21
C ILE A 142 -4.50 12.47 0.72
N PRO A 143 -4.69 13.48 -0.16
CA PRO A 143 -3.61 14.41 -0.51
C PRO A 143 -3.03 15.20 0.67
N GLY A 144 -3.82 15.38 1.74
CA GLY A 144 -3.41 16.06 2.96
C GLY A 144 -2.39 15.29 3.81
N ILE A 145 -2.14 14.01 3.54
CA ILE A 145 -1.16 13.20 4.28
C ILE A 145 0.25 13.81 4.20
N ALA A 146 0.64 14.34 3.03
CA ALA A 146 1.94 14.99 2.89
C ALA A 146 2.10 16.18 3.86
N ASN A 147 1.02 16.94 4.10
CA ASN A 147 1.03 18.03 5.07
C ASN A 147 1.13 17.53 6.51
N VAL A 148 0.46 16.41 6.84
CA VAL A 148 0.59 15.77 8.15
C VAL A 148 2.06 15.39 8.40
N ILE A 149 2.69 14.69 7.44
CA ILE A 149 4.10 14.30 7.54
C ILE A 149 4.98 15.55 7.75
N LEU A 150 4.83 16.58 6.90
CA LEU A 150 5.62 17.80 7.00
C LEU A 150 5.46 18.52 8.35
N ASN A 151 4.25 18.55 8.91
CA ASN A 151 3.99 19.18 10.21
C ASN A 151 4.67 18.42 11.35
N GLU A 152 4.67 17.08 11.31
CA GLU A 152 5.37 16.25 12.29
C GLU A 152 6.89 16.48 12.26
N PHE A 153 7.46 16.77 11.09
CA PHE A 153 8.88 17.13 10.92
C PHE A 153 9.21 18.54 11.41
N ARG A 154 8.31 19.50 11.19
CA ARG A 154 8.53 20.91 11.58
C ARG A 154 8.40 21.14 13.07
N GLY A 155 7.85 20.17 13.82
CA GLY A 155 7.64 20.31 15.26
C GLY A 155 6.71 21.46 15.59
N GLU A 156 5.76 21.79 14.71
CA GLU A 156 4.79 22.85 14.95
C GLU A 156 3.96 22.49 16.17
N LYS A 157 4.35 23.06 17.32
CA LYS A 157 3.49 23.19 18.49
C LYS A 157 2.23 23.91 18.02
N SER A 158 1.10 23.27 18.25
CA SER A 158 -0.22 23.87 18.16
C SER A 158 -0.17 25.34 18.63
N ALA A 159 -0.51 26.26 17.74
CA ALA A 159 -0.97 27.58 18.14
C ALA A 159 -2.31 27.45 18.88
#